data_AF-A0A9E1K8V4-F1
#
_entry.id   AF-A0A9E1K8V4-F1
#
_cell.length_a   1.000
_cell.length_b   1.000
_cell.length_c   1.000
_cell.angle_alpha   90.00
_cell.angle_beta   90.00
_cell.angle_gamma   90.00
#
_symmetry.space_group_name_H-M   'P 1'
#
loop_
_entity.id
_entity.type
_entity.pdbx_description
1 polymer ?
#
loop_
_entity_poly.entity_id
_entity_poly.type
_entity_poly.pdbx_seq_one_letter_code
_entity_poly.pdbx_strand_id
1 'polypeptide(L)' 'MVMKIIVCVKQVLDTAAPIQVEGNRVVSPGSPRIINPYDEFAIEEAVRIKEKKPDTEI' A
#
# COMPACT_ATOMS: atom_id res chain seq x y z
N MET A 1 -2.58 24.87 -13.83
CA MET A 1 -1.36 24.15 -13.39
C MET A 1 -1.82 22.80 -12.86
N VAL A 2 -1.34 21.70 -13.45
CA VAL A 2 -1.73 20.33 -13.09
C VAL A 2 -1.07 19.95 -11.77
N MET A 3 -1.86 19.46 -10.80
CA MET A 3 -1.33 18.91 -9.55
C MET A 3 -0.97 17.44 -9.78
N LYS A 4 0.24 17.04 -9.38
CA LYS A 4 0.70 15.65 -9.47
C LYS A 4 0.91 15.10 -8.06
N ILE A 5 0.31 13.95 -7.77
CA ILE A 5 0.42 13.25 -6.49
C ILE A 5 1.22 11.97 -6.72
N ILE A 6 2.23 11.72 -5.90
CA ILE A 6 2.95 10.44 -5.90
C ILE A 6 2.60 9.73 -4.60
N VAL A 7 2.09 8.50 -4.70
CA VAL A 7 1.82 7.64 -3.55
C VAL A 7 2.86 6.53 -3.51
N CYS A 8 3.74 6.56 -2.51
CA CYS A 8 4.70 5.48 -2.28
C CYS A 8 3.99 4.29 -1.64
N VAL A 9 4.15 3.12 -2.23
CA VAL A 9 3.55 1.87 -1.74
C VAL A 9 4.62 0.83 -1.45
N LYS A 10 4.35 -0.03 -0.47
CA LYS A 10 5.21 -1.13 -0.08
C LYS A 10 4.43 -2.42 -0.04
N GLN A 11 4.99 -3.45 -0.67
CA GLN A 11 4.50 -4.81 -0.53
C GLN A 11 5.00 -5.42 0.79
N VAL A 12 4.09 -6.02 1.55
CA VAL A 12 4.34 -6.65 2.86
C VAL A 12 3.81 -8.09 2.89
N LEU A 13 4.17 -8.85 3.93
CA LEU A 13 3.49 -10.11 4.23
C LEU A 13 2.04 -9.80 4.64
N ASP A 14 1.10 -10.70 4.33
CA ASP A 14 -0.26 -10.58 4.83
C ASP A 14 -0.28 -10.40 6.36
N THR A 15 -0.81 -9.27 6.81
CA THR A 15 -0.86 -8.89 8.21
C THR A 15 -1.88 -9.70 9.02
N ALA A 16 -2.78 -10.42 8.36
CA ALA A 16 -3.72 -11.35 9.00
C ALA A 16 -3.18 -12.79 9.05
N ALA A 17 -2.12 -13.11 8.30
CA ALA A 17 -1.53 -14.43 8.28
C ALA A 17 -0.54 -14.64 9.44
N PRO A 18 -0.42 -15.88 9.95
CA PRO A 18 0.60 -16.19 10.95
C PRO A 18 2.00 -15.99 10.37
N ILE A 19 2.90 -15.46 11.19
CA ILE A 19 4.31 -15.28 10.86
C ILE A 19 5.17 -16.32 11.59
N GLN A 20 6.31 -16.64 10.98
CA GLN A 20 7.34 -17.50 11.56
C GLN A 20 8.70 -16.81 11.39
N VAL A 21 9.66 -17.19 12.23
CA VAL A 21 11.05 -16.71 12.13
C VAL A 21 11.92 -17.88 11.70
N GLU A 22 12.53 -17.75 10.53
CA GLU A 22 13.47 -18.73 9.98
C GLU A 22 14.85 -18.07 9.86
N GLY A 23 15.79 -18.48 10.72
CA GLY A 23 17.09 -17.82 10.86
C GLY A 23 16.91 -16.37 11.33
N ASN A 24 17.34 -15.42 10.49
CA ASN A 24 17.21 -13.97 10.77
C ASN A 24 16.18 -13.28 9.85
N ARG A 25 15.16 -14.02 9.39
CA ARG A 25 14.11 -13.51 8.50
C ARG A 25 12.72 -13.86 9.02
N VAL A 26 11.79 -12.92 8.88
CA VAL A 26 10.36 -13.15 9.09
C VAL A 26 9.76 -13.70 7.79
N VAL A 27 9.03 -14.81 7.90
CA VAL A 27 8.38 -15.49 6.78
C VAL A 27 6.92 -15.78 7.11
N SER A 28 6.08 -15.95 6.09
CA SER A 28 4.72 -16.45 6.22
C SER A 28 4.47 -17.47 5.09
N PRO A 29 4.86 -18.75 5.29
CA PRO A 29 4.81 -19.76 4.24
C PRO A 29 3.40 -19.96 3.70
N GLY A 30 3.25 -19.94 2.37
CA GLY A 30 1.96 -20.11 1.69
C GLY A 30 1.03 -18.88 1.74
N SER A 31 1.40 -17.84 2.47
CA SER A 31 0.64 -16.59 2.54
C SER A 31 1.00 -15.64 1.39
N PRO A 32 0.02 -14.97 0.76
CA PRO A 32 0.30 -13.98 -0.27
C PRO A 32 1.02 -12.76 0.31
N ARG A 33 1.69 -12.04 -0.58
CA ARG A 33 2.15 -10.68 -0.26
C ARG A 33 1.08 -9.68 -0.66
N ILE A 34 0.79 -8.75 0.23
CA ILE A 34 -0.26 -7.74 0.05
C ILE A 34 0.37 -6.34 -0.01
N ILE A 35 -0.40 -5.35 -0.44
CA ILE A 35 -0.05 -3.95 -0.20
C ILE A 35 -0.10 -3.68 1.31
N ASN A 36 0.80 -2.86 1.84
CA ASN A 36 0.72 -2.42 3.22
C ASN A 36 -0.65 -1.77 3.48
N PRO A 37 -1.43 -2.22 4.48
CA PRO A 37 -2.77 -1.70 4.73
C PRO A 37 -2.81 -0.17 4.89
N TYR A 38 -1.76 0.45 5.43
CA TYR A 38 -1.68 1.90 5.54
C TYR A 38 -1.55 2.62 4.19
N ASP A 39 -0.91 1.98 3.22
CA ASP A 39 -0.70 2.56 1.90
C ASP A 39 -2.02 2.54 1.09
N GLU A 40 -2.95 1.62 1.39
CA GLU A 40 -4.31 1.65 0.82
C GLU A 40 -5.06 2.95 1.18
N PHE A 41 -4.92 3.43 2.43
CA PHE A 41 -5.49 4.73 2.82
C PHE A 41 -4.83 5.90 2.11
N ALA A 42 -3.52 5.83 1.84
CA ALA A 42 -2.82 6.85 1.08
C ALA A 42 -3.29 6.91 -0.38
N ILE A 43 -3.52 5.73 -1.00
CA ILE A 43 -4.12 5.63 -2.33
C ILE A 43 -5.52 6.21 -2.34
N GLU A 44 -6.37 5.83 -1.38
CA GLU A 44 -7.75 6.31 -1.27
C GLU A 44 -7.81 7.84 -1.14
N GLU A 45 -6.96 8.45 -0.31
CA GLU A 45 -6.96 9.91 -0.17
C GLU A 45 -6.47 10.60 -1.45
N ALA A 46 -5.49 10.03 -2.16
CA ALA A 46 -5.09 10.56 -3.46
C ALA A 46 -6.26 10.53 -4.46
N VAL A 47 -7.01 9.41 -4.52
CA VAL A 47 -8.21 9.27 -5.36
C VAL A 47 -9.26 10.33 -5.00
N ARG A 48 -9.56 10.50 -3.70
CA ARG A 48 -10.51 11.55 -3.22
C ARG A 48 -10.10 12.95 -3.62
N ILE A 49 -8.80 13.26 -3.59
CA ILE A 49 -8.29 14.56 -4.04
C ILE A 49 -8.55 14.74 -5.54
N LYS A 50 -8.30 13.71 -6.36
CA LYS A 50 -8.57 13.74 -7.81
C LYS A 50 -10.06 13.87 -8.14
N GLU A 51 -10.94 13.20 -7.40
CA GLU A 51 -12.39 13.36 -7.57
C GLU A 51 -12.85 14.80 -7.30
N LYS A 52 -12.29 15.46 -6.28
CA LYS A 52 -12.57 16.87 -5.95
C LYS A 52 -11.88 17.85 -6.91
N LYS A 53 -10.80 17.43 -7.56
CA LYS A 53 -9.98 18.24 -8.47
C LYS A 53 -9.65 17.41 -9.73
N PRO A 54 -10.56 17.37 -10.73
CA PRO A 54 -10.47 16.47 -11.88
C PRO A 54 -9.16 16.59 -12.70
N ASP A 55 -8.52 17.76 -12.69
CA ASP A 55 -7.24 18.02 -13.35
C ASP A 55 -6.02 17.46 -12.59
N THR A 56 -6.22 16.67 -11.52
CA THR A 56 -5.15 16.04 -10.75
C THR A 56 -4.70 14.74 -11.40
N GLU A 57 -3.39 14.56 -11.53
CA GLU A 57 -2.76 13.29 -11.88
C GLU A 57 -2.25 12.62 -10.60
N ILE A 58 -2.52 11.32 -10.46
CA ILE A 58 -1.96 10.44 -9.44
C ILE A 58 -1.13 9.39 -10.16
#